data_AF-A0A816WBN6-F1
#
_entry.id   AF-A0A816WBN6-F1
#
_cell.length_a   1.000
_cell.length_b   1.000
_cell.length_c   1.000
_cell.angle_alpha   90.00
_cell.angle_beta   90.00
_cell.angle_gamma   90.00
#
_symmetry.space_group_name_H-M   'P 1'
#
loop_
_entity.id
_entity.type
_entity.pdbx_description
1 polymer ?
#
loop_
_entity_poly.entity_id
_entity_poly.type
_entity_poly.pdbx_seq_one_letter_code
_entity_poly.pdbx_strand_id
1 'polypeptide(L)'
;MLKLMLLALIAANVHHCLSQSITAAQLKAIMPNSKHPEYLSHINAALTEGSINTCHRMAAFLAQLAHESGQLVYMEELASGAAYEGRANYREAGRALGIDLEANPQIVATPAVGFRTSVWFWTKHNLNALADAGTLDAFRQITRKINGGTNGQADRENYWAKAKSALGCGSGTGVVSCTAEGKTGQCIASTSCNGKSVAGLCPGAANIQCCIPAAVTCTANGRAGVCKDKATCTGTAHAGLCPGAANIQCCV
;
A
#
# COMPACT_ATOMS: atom_id res chain seq x y z
N MET A 1 44.66 -6.29 -23.22
CA MET A 1 43.55 -5.35 -23.46
C MET A 1 42.56 -5.50 -22.32
N LEU A 2 42.45 -4.45 -21.49
CA LEU A 2 41.35 -4.04 -20.58
C LEU A 2 40.43 -5.15 -20.02
N LYS A 3 40.16 -5.34 -18.72
CA LYS A 3 40.26 -4.52 -17.50
C LYS A 3 39.90 -3.03 -17.66
N LEU A 4 38.63 -2.75 -17.94
CA LEU A 4 37.87 -1.50 -17.77
C LEU A 4 36.48 -1.81 -18.37
N MET A 5 35.42 -2.14 -17.64
CA MET A 5 34.75 -1.35 -16.61
C MET A 5 34.11 -2.26 -15.55
N LEU A 6 34.55 -2.10 -14.31
CA LEU A 6 33.85 -2.47 -13.08
C LEU A 6 33.35 -1.14 -12.48
N LEU A 7 32.14 -1.12 -11.91
CA LEU A 7 31.63 -0.13 -10.94
C LEU A 7 31.35 1.32 -11.41
N ALA A 8 30.12 1.52 -11.87
CA ALA A 8 29.20 2.61 -11.50
C ALA A 8 27.80 2.05 -11.85
N LEU A 9 26.87 1.74 -10.95
CA LEU A 9 26.35 2.49 -9.82
C LEU A 9 26.05 1.57 -8.63
N ILE A 10 26.69 1.84 -7.49
CA ILE A 10 26.03 1.76 -6.19
C ILE A 10 25.68 3.23 -5.87
N ALA A 11 24.51 3.68 -6.33
CA ALA A 11 23.86 4.92 -5.89
C ALA A 11 22.45 5.03 -6.50
N ALA A 12 21.58 4.07 -6.20
CA ALA A 12 20.15 4.28 -6.00
C ALA A 12 19.59 3.02 -5.32
N ASN A 13 19.06 3.17 -4.11
CA ASN A 13 18.29 2.14 -3.41
C ASN A 13 17.01 1.81 -4.18
N VAL A 14 17.12 1.12 -5.32
CA VAL A 14 15.96 0.62 -6.06
C VAL A 14 15.85 -0.86 -5.75
N HIS A 15 15.00 -1.18 -4.77
CA HIS A 15 14.59 -2.53 -4.43
C HIS A 15 13.93 -3.18 -5.65
N HIS A 16 14.73 -3.81 -6.51
CA HIS A 16 14.23 -4.65 -7.59
C HIS A 16 13.61 -5.90 -6.95
N CYS A 17 12.30 -6.07 -7.11
CA CYS A 17 11.66 -7.36 -6.88
C CYS A 17 12.25 -8.33 -7.91
N LEU A 18 13.17 -9.20 -7.49
CA LEU A 18 13.92 -10.13 -8.35
C LEU A 18 13.05 -11.20 -9.03
N SER A 19 11.74 -11.18 -8.82
CA SER A 19 10.78 -12.09 -9.44
C SER A 19 9.70 -11.28 -10.16
N GLN A 20 9.51 -11.56 -11.46
CA GLN A 20 8.43 -11.02 -12.31
C GLN A 20 7.06 -11.67 -12.02
N SER A 21 7.00 -12.52 -10.99
CA SER A 21 5.84 -13.32 -10.59
C SER A 21 5.70 -13.35 -9.09
N ILE A 22 4.46 -13.50 -8.60
CA ILE A 22 4.17 -13.74 -7.19
C ILE A 22 4.10 -15.25 -6.91
N THR A 23 4.39 -15.61 -5.66
CA THR A 23 4.26 -16.99 -5.15
C THR A 23 2.88 -17.24 -4.53
N ALA A 24 2.53 -18.51 -4.34
CA ALA A 24 1.30 -18.88 -3.61
C ALA A 24 1.29 -18.32 -2.17
N ALA A 25 2.45 -18.29 -1.51
CA ALA A 25 2.58 -17.71 -0.17
C ALA A 25 2.31 -16.20 -0.17
N GLN A 26 2.83 -15.49 -1.16
CA GLN A 26 2.56 -14.05 -1.33
C GLN A 26 1.09 -13.79 -1.65
N LEU A 27 0.49 -14.57 -2.56
CA LEU A 27 -0.94 -14.49 -2.86
C LEU A 27 -1.78 -14.68 -1.58
N LYS A 28 -1.47 -15.71 -0.79
CA LYS A 28 -2.16 -16.00 0.47
C LYS A 28 -1.98 -14.90 1.52
N ALA A 29 -0.81 -14.27 1.58
CA ALA A 29 -0.55 -13.16 2.50
C ALA A 29 -1.35 -11.90 2.13
N ILE A 30 -1.56 -11.65 0.83
CA ILE A 30 -2.25 -10.46 0.32
C ILE A 30 -3.77 -10.65 0.34
N MET A 31 -4.23 -11.81 -0.14
CA MET A 31 -5.64 -12.18 -0.33
C MET A 31 -5.96 -13.48 0.43
N PRO A 32 -5.90 -13.48 1.77
CA PRO A 32 -6.06 -14.70 2.58
C PRO A 32 -7.42 -15.38 2.42
N ASN A 33 -8.45 -14.65 2.01
CA ASN A 33 -9.79 -15.22 1.79
C ASN A 33 -9.96 -15.92 0.44
N SER A 34 -9.00 -15.78 -0.49
CA SER A 34 -9.04 -16.52 -1.75
C SER A 34 -8.97 -18.02 -1.47
N LYS A 35 -9.88 -18.77 -2.10
CA LYS A 35 -9.91 -20.23 -2.11
C LYS A 35 -9.46 -20.81 -3.45
N HIS A 36 -8.91 -19.97 -4.33
CA HIS A 36 -8.60 -20.29 -5.73
C HIS A 36 -7.08 -20.29 -5.98
N PRO A 37 -6.33 -21.30 -5.50
CA PRO A 37 -4.91 -21.41 -5.79
C PRO A 37 -4.60 -21.50 -7.30
N GLU A 38 -5.56 -21.99 -8.10
CA GLU A 38 -5.47 -22.09 -9.56
C GLU A 38 -5.38 -20.72 -10.25
N TYR A 39 -5.79 -19.63 -9.60
CA TYR A 39 -5.70 -18.28 -10.18
C TYR A 39 -4.27 -17.75 -10.22
N LEU A 40 -3.34 -18.35 -9.47
CA LEU A 40 -1.96 -17.88 -9.40
C LEU A 40 -1.28 -17.83 -10.79
N SER A 41 -1.49 -18.84 -11.62
CA SER A 41 -0.92 -18.90 -12.98
C SER A 41 -1.48 -17.78 -13.86
N HIS A 42 -2.79 -17.52 -13.78
CA HIS A 42 -3.45 -16.46 -14.52
C HIS A 42 -3.03 -15.06 -14.05
N ILE A 43 -2.88 -14.86 -12.74
CA ILE A 43 -2.38 -13.60 -12.18
C ILE A 43 -0.95 -13.34 -12.67
N ASN A 44 -0.06 -14.33 -12.60
CA ASN A 44 1.32 -14.17 -13.06
C ASN A 44 1.42 -13.93 -14.57
N ALA A 45 0.58 -14.59 -15.37
CA ALA A 45 0.47 -14.31 -16.80
C ALA A 45 0.00 -12.87 -17.07
N ALA A 46 -0.98 -12.40 -16.32
CA ALA A 46 -1.51 -11.05 -16.42
C ALA A 46 -0.47 -9.98 -16.01
N LEU A 47 0.25 -10.19 -14.90
CA LEU A 47 1.35 -9.30 -14.48
C LEU A 47 2.43 -9.19 -15.58
N THR A 48 2.74 -10.31 -16.24
CA THR A 48 3.68 -10.36 -17.36
C THR A 48 3.14 -9.60 -18.57
N GLU A 49 1.90 -9.87 -18.99
CA GLU A 49 1.23 -9.20 -20.14
C GLU A 49 1.20 -7.68 -19.96
N GLY A 50 0.95 -7.19 -18.75
CA GLY A 50 0.86 -5.76 -18.45
C GLY A 50 2.18 -5.07 -18.13
N SER A 51 3.32 -5.78 -18.19
CA SER A 51 4.61 -5.27 -17.67
C SER A 51 4.49 -4.70 -16.24
N ILE A 52 3.65 -5.33 -15.42
CA ILE A 52 3.40 -4.98 -14.02
C ILE A 52 4.47 -5.70 -13.19
N ASN A 53 5.73 -5.31 -13.41
CA ASN A 53 6.91 -6.11 -13.06
C ASN A 53 7.83 -5.45 -12.02
N THR A 54 7.50 -4.25 -11.54
CA THR A 54 8.15 -3.66 -10.36
C THR A 54 7.35 -4.01 -9.11
N CYS A 55 8.02 -3.97 -7.95
CA CYS A 55 7.36 -4.29 -6.70
C CYS A 55 6.14 -3.39 -6.44
N HIS A 56 6.27 -2.08 -6.67
CA HIS A 56 5.19 -1.14 -6.45
C HIS A 56 4.05 -1.29 -7.47
N ARG A 57 4.35 -1.61 -8.74
CA ARG A 57 3.35 -1.97 -9.75
C ARG A 57 2.53 -3.18 -9.32
N MET A 58 3.20 -4.29 -8.98
CA MET A 58 2.53 -5.50 -8.52
C MET A 58 1.70 -5.23 -7.27
N ALA A 59 2.27 -4.53 -6.28
CA ALA A 59 1.55 -4.22 -5.06
C ALA A 59 0.29 -3.40 -5.30
N ALA A 60 0.37 -2.37 -6.15
CA ALA A 60 -0.77 -1.52 -6.46
C ALA A 60 -1.84 -2.29 -7.25
N PHE A 61 -1.45 -3.05 -8.27
CA PHE A 61 -2.38 -3.86 -9.07
C PHE A 61 -3.11 -4.90 -8.22
N LEU A 62 -2.37 -5.70 -7.44
CA LEU A 62 -2.94 -6.74 -6.57
C LEU A 62 -3.85 -6.17 -5.49
N ALA A 63 -3.60 -4.96 -5.01
CA ALA A 63 -4.47 -4.30 -4.04
C ALA A 63 -5.82 -3.88 -4.64
N GLN A 64 -5.82 -3.39 -5.87
CA GLN A 64 -7.06 -3.07 -6.58
C GLN A 64 -7.81 -4.37 -6.88
N LEU A 65 -7.13 -5.37 -7.41
CA LEU A 65 -7.69 -6.69 -7.69
C LEU A 65 -8.33 -7.31 -6.44
N ALA A 66 -7.64 -7.27 -5.29
CA ALA A 66 -8.15 -7.77 -4.02
C ALA A 66 -9.42 -7.04 -3.56
N HIS A 67 -9.55 -5.74 -3.80
CA HIS A 67 -10.74 -5.01 -3.43
C HIS A 67 -11.91 -5.32 -4.37
N GLU A 68 -11.71 -5.24 -5.70
CA GLU A 68 -12.80 -5.40 -6.68
C GLU A 68 -13.40 -6.81 -6.67
N SER A 69 -12.60 -7.83 -6.37
CA SER A 69 -13.01 -9.24 -6.41
C SER A 69 -13.37 -9.81 -5.03
N GLY A 70 -13.34 -8.99 -3.97
CA GLY A 70 -13.46 -9.50 -2.60
C GLY A 70 -12.39 -10.53 -2.26
N GLN A 71 -11.13 -10.25 -2.59
CA GLN A 71 -9.97 -11.15 -2.46
C GLN A 71 -10.08 -12.41 -3.33
N LEU A 72 -10.55 -12.25 -4.56
CA LEU A 72 -10.76 -13.33 -5.55
C LEU A 72 -11.82 -14.34 -5.13
N VAL A 73 -12.73 -13.96 -4.24
CA VAL A 73 -13.91 -14.78 -3.90
C VAL A 73 -14.96 -14.67 -5.00
N TYR A 74 -15.00 -13.53 -5.70
CA TYR A 74 -15.95 -13.25 -6.77
C TYR A 74 -15.18 -12.90 -8.06
N MET A 75 -15.48 -13.62 -9.14
CA MET A 75 -15.05 -13.28 -10.50
C MET A 75 -16.20 -12.69 -11.34
N GLU A 76 -17.43 -12.86 -10.88
CA GLU A 76 -18.62 -12.25 -11.47
C GLU A 76 -18.90 -10.90 -10.79
N GLU A 77 -19.23 -9.89 -11.61
CA GLU A 77 -19.74 -8.62 -11.12
C GLU A 77 -21.12 -8.84 -10.49
N LEU A 78 -21.32 -8.47 -9.22
CA LEU A 78 -22.63 -8.56 -8.54
C LEU A 78 -23.67 -7.55 -9.07
N ALA A 79 -23.26 -6.67 -9.98
CA ALA A 79 -24.17 -5.79 -10.70
C ALA A 79 -24.64 -6.51 -11.97
N SER A 80 -25.96 -6.73 -12.09
CA SER A 80 -26.56 -7.22 -13.32
C SER A 80 -26.10 -6.34 -14.48
N GLY A 81 -25.52 -6.95 -15.51
CA GLY A 81 -24.92 -6.29 -16.68
C GLY A 81 -25.88 -5.48 -17.57
N ALA A 82 -26.98 -4.97 -17.00
CA ALA A 82 -27.97 -4.11 -17.64
C ALA A 82 -27.79 -2.62 -17.29
N ALA A 83 -26.86 -2.23 -16.42
CA ALA A 83 -26.76 -0.86 -15.89
C ALA A 83 -25.38 -0.20 -16.05
N TYR A 84 -24.73 -0.34 -17.22
CA TYR A 84 -23.69 0.62 -17.61
C TYR A 84 -23.99 1.21 -18.98
N GLU A 85 -24.04 2.54 -19.00
CA GLU A 85 -24.05 3.34 -20.20
C GLU A 85 -22.85 2.95 -21.09
N GLY A 86 -23.13 2.15 -22.12
CA GLY A 86 -22.20 1.85 -23.20
C GLY A 86 -21.31 0.64 -22.95
N ARG A 87 -21.54 -0.42 -23.72
CA ARG A 87 -20.63 -1.56 -23.94
C ARG A 87 -19.27 -1.17 -24.53
N ALA A 88 -18.89 0.11 -24.50
CA ALA A 88 -17.65 0.65 -25.04
C ALA A 88 -16.42 0.00 -24.41
N ASN A 89 -16.39 -0.20 -23.09
CA ASN A 89 -15.27 -0.88 -22.44
C ASN A 89 -15.14 -2.34 -22.89
N TYR A 90 -16.26 -3.08 -22.97
CA TYR A 90 -16.26 -4.44 -23.51
C TYR A 90 -15.80 -4.48 -24.98
N ARG A 91 -16.29 -3.56 -25.81
CA ARG A 91 -15.88 -3.44 -27.22
C ARG A 91 -14.38 -3.15 -27.36
N GLU A 92 -13.87 -2.18 -26.62
CA GLU A 92 -12.47 -1.77 -26.71
C GLU A 92 -11.53 -2.84 -26.13
N ALA A 93 -11.87 -3.42 -24.98
CA ALA A 93 -11.13 -4.54 -24.41
C ALA A 93 -11.17 -5.74 -25.34
N GLY A 94 -12.33 -6.05 -25.89
CA GLY A 94 -12.51 -7.16 -26.82
C GLY A 94 -11.67 -7.01 -28.08
N ARG A 95 -11.66 -5.81 -28.68
CA ARG A 95 -10.78 -5.49 -29.81
C ARG A 95 -9.30 -5.62 -29.47
N ALA A 96 -8.89 -5.14 -28.30
CA ALA A 96 -7.50 -5.22 -27.87
C ALA A 96 -7.05 -6.66 -27.58
N LEU A 97 -7.94 -7.50 -27.06
CA LEU A 97 -7.64 -8.88 -26.66
C LEU A 97 -7.92 -9.92 -27.76
N GLY A 98 -8.59 -9.52 -28.85
CA GLY A 98 -9.05 -10.42 -29.90
C GLY A 98 -10.21 -11.32 -29.48
N ILE A 99 -11.07 -10.86 -28.57
CA ILE A 99 -12.20 -11.62 -28.01
C ILE A 99 -13.47 -10.78 -28.18
N ASP A 100 -14.57 -11.38 -28.64
CA ASP A 100 -15.85 -10.66 -28.76
C ASP A 100 -16.55 -10.52 -27.39
N LEU A 101 -16.04 -9.62 -26.58
CA LEU A 101 -16.57 -9.31 -25.25
C LEU A 101 -17.83 -8.43 -25.30
N GLU A 102 -18.08 -7.74 -26.42
CA GLU A 102 -19.27 -6.89 -26.56
C GLU A 102 -20.53 -7.75 -26.71
N ALA A 103 -20.46 -8.80 -27.53
CA ALA A 103 -21.56 -9.76 -27.65
C ALA A 103 -21.55 -10.80 -26.51
N ASN A 104 -20.39 -11.07 -25.90
CA ASN A 104 -20.21 -12.11 -24.89
C ASN A 104 -19.56 -11.59 -23.58
N PRO A 105 -20.16 -10.61 -22.89
CA PRO A 105 -19.57 -9.98 -21.71
C PRO A 105 -19.35 -10.96 -20.55
N GLN A 106 -20.15 -12.03 -20.45
CA GLN A 106 -20.04 -13.06 -19.41
C GLN A 106 -18.68 -13.77 -19.40
N ILE A 107 -17.96 -13.77 -20.52
CA ILE A 107 -16.64 -14.42 -20.61
C ILE A 107 -15.62 -13.71 -19.70
N VAL A 108 -15.82 -12.43 -19.39
CA VAL A 108 -14.96 -11.66 -18.47
C VAL A 108 -14.93 -12.27 -17.06
N ALA A 109 -15.97 -13.00 -16.66
CA ALA A 109 -15.99 -13.71 -15.38
C ALA A 109 -15.09 -14.97 -15.35
N THR A 110 -14.53 -15.39 -16.49
CA THR A 110 -13.57 -16.49 -16.50
C THR A 110 -12.17 -16.00 -16.08
N PRO A 111 -11.39 -16.78 -15.32
CA PRO A 111 -10.03 -16.38 -14.93
C PRO A 111 -9.12 -16.03 -16.11
N ALA A 112 -9.20 -16.81 -17.18
CA ALA A 112 -8.38 -16.60 -18.37
C ALA A 112 -8.62 -15.23 -19.04
N VAL A 113 -9.83 -14.67 -18.95
CA VAL A 113 -10.19 -13.42 -19.60
C VAL A 113 -10.28 -12.26 -18.60
N GLY A 114 -10.83 -12.46 -17.40
CA GLY A 114 -10.99 -11.44 -16.38
C GLY A 114 -9.69 -10.79 -15.93
N PHE A 115 -8.62 -11.58 -15.74
CA PHE A 115 -7.31 -10.98 -15.44
C PHE A 115 -6.75 -10.20 -16.62
N ARG A 116 -6.93 -10.68 -17.86
CA ARG A 116 -6.48 -9.97 -19.06
C ARG A 116 -7.23 -8.66 -19.28
N THR A 117 -8.54 -8.62 -19.04
CA THR A 117 -9.33 -7.38 -19.11
C THR A 117 -8.93 -6.39 -18.03
N SER A 118 -8.61 -6.86 -16.81
CA SER A 118 -8.09 -5.99 -15.74
C SER A 118 -6.73 -5.36 -16.11
N VAL A 119 -5.85 -6.13 -16.76
CA VAL A 119 -4.56 -5.64 -17.27
C VAL A 119 -4.73 -4.69 -18.44
N TRP A 120 -5.67 -4.96 -19.34
CA TRP A 120 -6.01 -4.06 -20.44
C TRP A 120 -6.42 -2.69 -19.90
N PHE A 121 -7.32 -2.65 -18.92
CA PHE A 121 -7.76 -1.40 -18.30
C PHE A 121 -6.58 -0.68 -17.64
N TRP A 122 -5.79 -1.41 -16.84
CA TRP A 122 -4.60 -0.89 -16.18
C TRP A 122 -3.62 -0.23 -17.15
N THR A 123 -3.37 -0.90 -18.27
CA THR A 123 -2.44 -0.46 -19.32
C THR A 123 -2.99 0.73 -20.10
N LYS A 124 -4.27 0.67 -20.53
CA LYS A 124 -4.97 1.77 -21.22
C LYS A 124 -4.89 3.08 -20.44
N HIS A 125 -4.97 3.01 -19.11
CA HIS A 125 -4.94 4.18 -18.23
C HIS A 125 -3.55 4.56 -17.71
N ASN A 126 -2.48 3.92 -18.22
CA ASN A 126 -1.08 4.14 -17.83
C ASN A 126 -0.85 4.07 -16.31
N LEU A 127 -1.49 3.11 -15.65
CA LEU A 127 -1.44 3.02 -14.18
C LEU A 127 -0.09 2.53 -13.66
N ASN A 128 0.74 1.92 -14.51
CA ASN A 128 2.13 1.60 -14.19
C ASN A 128 2.93 2.84 -13.79
N ALA A 129 2.80 3.95 -14.52
CA ALA A 129 3.53 5.18 -14.23
C ALA A 129 3.15 5.78 -12.87
N LEU A 130 1.88 5.67 -12.48
CA LEU A 130 1.45 6.08 -11.13
C LEU A 130 1.99 5.11 -10.07
N ALA A 131 1.94 3.81 -10.34
CA ALA A 131 2.40 2.81 -9.37
C ALA A 131 3.91 2.89 -9.12
N ASP A 132 4.71 3.29 -10.12
CA ASP A 132 6.16 3.47 -9.99
C ASP A 132 6.56 4.53 -8.96
N ALA A 133 5.69 5.52 -8.69
CA ALA A 133 5.95 6.51 -7.66
C ALA A 133 6.00 5.88 -6.25
N GLY A 134 5.31 4.75 -6.02
CA GLY A 134 5.31 4.07 -4.73
C GLY A 134 4.68 4.86 -3.57
N THR A 135 4.05 6.01 -3.85
CA THR A 135 3.47 6.92 -2.83
C THR A 135 1.97 6.68 -2.65
N LEU A 136 1.47 7.06 -1.47
CA LEU A 136 0.05 6.94 -1.14
C LEU A 136 -0.83 7.79 -2.05
N ASP A 137 -0.37 8.99 -2.40
CA ASP A 137 -1.10 9.89 -3.29
C ASP A 137 -1.20 9.35 -4.71
N ALA A 138 -0.13 8.73 -5.22
CA ALA A 138 -0.18 8.06 -6.52
C ALA A 138 -1.12 6.84 -6.48
N PHE A 139 -1.10 6.05 -5.40
CA PHE A 139 -2.04 4.94 -5.22
C PHE A 139 -3.51 5.41 -5.16
N ARG A 140 -3.80 6.53 -4.49
CA ARG A 140 -5.13 7.17 -4.48
C ARG A 140 -5.56 7.63 -5.87
N GLN A 141 -4.63 8.11 -6.69
CA GLN A 141 -4.93 8.46 -8.09
C GLN A 141 -5.28 7.23 -8.92
N ILE A 142 -4.62 6.10 -8.70
CA ILE A 142 -4.98 4.81 -9.31
C ILE A 142 -6.42 4.44 -8.95
N THR A 143 -6.80 4.50 -7.66
CA THR A 143 -8.18 4.20 -7.24
C THR A 143 -9.20 5.10 -7.94
N ARG A 144 -8.95 6.40 -8.01
CA ARG A 144 -9.85 7.35 -8.68
C ARG A 144 -10.02 7.05 -10.17
N LYS A 145 -8.97 6.59 -10.85
CA LYS A 145 -9.03 6.20 -12.27
C LYS A 145 -9.82 4.90 -12.49
N ILE A 146 -9.76 3.96 -11.55
CA ILE A 146 -10.47 2.68 -11.64
C ILE A 146 -11.95 2.83 -11.28
N ASN A 147 -12.26 3.55 -10.21
CA ASN A 147 -13.59 3.57 -9.60
C ASN A 147 -14.36 4.88 -9.80
N GLY A 148 -13.78 5.87 -10.50
CA GLY A 148 -14.37 7.21 -10.66
C GLY A 148 -14.45 8.04 -9.36
N GLY A 149 -13.91 7.54 -8.25
CA GLY A 149 -14.03 8.13 -6.92
C GLY A 149 -13.15 7.44 -5.87
N THR A 150 -13.49 7.58 -4.59
CA THR A 150 -12.72 7.03 -3.45
C THR A 150 -13.49 5.97 -2.65
N ASN A 151 -14.50 5.34 -3.25
CA ASN A 151 -15.24 4.27 -2.56
C ASN A 151 -14.29 3.10 -2.26
N GLY A 152 -14.29 2.64 -1.00
CA GLY A 152 -13.42 1.56 -0.54
C GLY A 152 -11.93 1.94 -0.39
N GLN A 153 -11.58 3.23 -0.41
CA GLN A 153 -10.17 3.67 -0.39
C GLN A 153 -9.37 3.11 0.79
N ALA A 154 -9.94 3.09 2.01
CA ALA A 154 -9.25 2.56 3.18
C ALA A 154 -8.90 1.06 3.03
N ASP A 155 -9.81 0.27 2.48
CA ASP A 155 -9.58 -1.16 2.25
C ASP A 155 -8.52 -1.39 1.17
N ARG A 156 -8.55 -0.62 0.09
CA ARG A 156 -7.53 -0.65 -0.98
C ARG A 156 -6.15 -0.29 -0.42
N GLU A 157 -6.06 0.72 0.44
CA GLU A 157 -4.81 1.11 1.12
C GLU A 157 -4.29 -0.01 2.03
N ASN A 158 -5.19 -0.70 2.75
CA ASN A 158 -4.84 -1.87 3.56
C ASN A 158 -4.29 -3.02 2.71
N TYR A 159 -4.92 -3.36 1.58
CA TYR A 159 -4.39 -4.37 0.67
C TYR A 159 -3.06 -3.95 0.04
N TRP A 160 -2.89 -2.67 -0.28
CA TRP A 160 -1.64 -2.15 -0.82
C TRP A 160 -0.50 -2.25 0.18
N ALA A 161 -0.75 -1.96 1.46
CA ALA A 161 0.22 -2.16 2.52
C ALA A 161 0.61 -3.64 2.67
N LYS A 162 -0.37 -4.56 2.67
CA LYS A 162 -0.13 -6.01 2.71
C LYS A 162 0.70 -6.48 1.51
N ALA A 163 0.36 -6.02 0.31
CA ALA A 163 1.08 -6.38 -0.91
C ALA A 163 2.52 -5.86 -0.92
N LYS A 164 2.76 -4.61 -0.51
CA LYS A 164 4.13 -4.09 -0.37
C LYS A 164 4.97 -4.89 0.62
N SER A 165 4.36 -5.32 1.74
CA SER A 165 5.01 -6.15 2.75
C SER A 165 5.34 -7.53 2.19
N ALA A 166 4.36 -8.24 1.61
CA ALA A 166 4.54 -9.59 1.07
C ALA A 166 5.55 -9.66 -0.10
N LEU A 167 5.64 -8.59 -0.88
CA LEU A 167 6.55 -8.50 -2.03
C LEU A 167 7.93 -7.91 -1.68
N GLY A 168 8.11 -7.37 -0.47
CA GLY A 168 9.38 -6.79 -0.05
C GLY A 168 9.80 -5.55 -0.84
N CYS A 169 8.87 -4.63 -1.11
CA CYS A 169 9.06 -3.45 -1.96
C CYS A 169 9.91 -2.34 -1.32
N GLY A 170 11.05 -2.69 -0.72
CA GLY A 170 11.71 -1.93 0.34
C GLY A 170 11.62 -0.40 0.21
N SER A 171 11.11 0.19 1.28
CA SER A 171 11.23 1.58 1.71
C SER A 171 11.31 2.67 0.63
N GLY A 172 10.35 2.68 -0.31
CA GLY A 172 9.52 3.89 -0.42
C GLY A 172 8.55 3.86 0.75
N THR A 173 8.97 4.30 1.94
CA THR A 173 8.29 4.03 3.21
C THR A 173 6.85 4.51 3.18
N GLY A 174 5.93 3.58 2.95
CA GLY A 174 4.50 3.72 3.29
C GLY A 174 4.25 3.70 4.80
N VAL A 175 5.28 3.96 5.61
CA VAL A 175 5.10 4.45 6.98
C VAL A 175 4.57 5.86 6.82
N VAL A 176 3.25 6.02 6.88
CA VAL A 176 2.67 7.36 6.94
C VAL A 176 3.14 7.95 8.27
N SER A 177 4.07 8.90 8.19
CA SER A 177 4.49 9.66 9.35
C SER A 177 3.33 10.54 9.79
N CYS A 178 3.10 10.60 11.08
CA CYS A 178 2.13 11.49 11.69
C CYS A 178 2.85 12.32 12.75
N THR A 179 2.28 13.45 13.14
CA THR A 179 2.80 14.25 14.27
C THR A 179 1.71 14.39 15.30
N ALA A 180 2.02 13.99 16.54
CA ALA A 180 1.13 14.13 17.68
C ALA A 180 1.94 14.64 18.88
N GLU A 181 1.43 15.64 19.60
CA GLU A 181 2.08 16.16 20.82
C GLU A 181 3.54 16.61 20.60
N GLY A 182 3.81 17.19 19.42
CA GLY A 182 5.16 17.62 19.04
C GLY A 182 6.14 16.49 18.73
N LYS A 183 5.68 15.23 18.71
CA LYS A 183 6.49 14.05 18.38
C LYS A 183 6.12 13.50 17.03
N THR A 184 7.13 13.09 16.27
CA THR A 184 6.94 12.31 15.04
C THR A 184 6.62 10.87 15.41
N GLY A 185 5.53 10.35 14.84
CA GLY A 185 5.06 8.99 15.00
C GLY A 185 4.82 8.30 13.66
N GLN A 186 4.32 7.08 13.74
CA GLN A 186 4.01 6.25 12.58
C GLN A 186 2.55 5.80 12.63
N CYS A 187 1.85 5.91 11.51
CA CYS A 187 0.51 5.37 11.37
C CYS A 187 0.56 3.85 11.26
N ILE A 188 0.14 3.18 12.33
CA ILE A 188 0.08 1.71 12.43
C ILE A 188 -1.20 1.31 13.15
N ALA A 189 -1.52 0.01 13.13
CA ALA A 189 -2.64 -0.50 13.93
C ALA A 189 -2.42 -0.16 15.41
N SER A 190 -3.44 0.36 16.09
CA SER A 190 -3.37 0.76 17.50
C SER A 190 -2.93 -0.39 18.41
N THR A 191 -3.30 -1.62 18.08
CA THR A 191 -2.88 -2.85 18.77
C THR A 191 -1.41 -3.21 18.56
N SER A 192 -0.74 -2.63 17.57
CA SER A 192 0.68 -2.82 17.26
C SER A 192 1.54 -1.65 17.77
N CYS A 193 0.95 -0.67 18.46
CA CYS A 193 1.67 0.48 18.97
C CYS A 193 2.36 0.17 20.31
N ASN A 194 3.69 0.21 20.30
CA ASN A 194 4.53 0.08 21.51
C ASN A 194 4.77 1.42 22.24
N GLY A 195 3.93 2.42 21.95
CA GLY A 195 4.01 3.77 22.48
C GLY A 195 2.62 4.33 22.78
N LYS A 196 2.42 5.62 22.54
CA LYS A 196 1.10 6.23 22.68
C LYS A 196 0.40 6.27 21.33
N SER A 197 -0.79 5.69 21.28
CA SER A 197 -1.66 5.70 20.11
C SER A 197 -2.57 6.93 20.13
N VAL A 198 -2.57 7.70 19.05
CA VAL A 198 -3.39 8.93 18.92
C VAL A 198 -4.28 8.80 17.67
N ALA A 199 -5.60 8.76 17.89
CA ALA A 199 -6.59 8.62 16.84
C ALA A 199 -6.75 9.88 15.99
N GLY A 200 -7.29 9.74 14.77
CA GLY A 200 -7.67 10.85 13.89
C GLY A 200 -6.52 11.55 13.17
N LEU A 201 -5.26 11.15 13.42
CA LEU A 201 -4.07 11.75 12.82
C LEU A 201 -3.48 10.91 11.68
N CYS A 202 -4.14 9.80 11.35
CA CYS A 202 -3.71 8.85 10.35
C CYS A 202 -4.85 8.57 9.36
N PRO A 203 -4.57 8.51 8.06
CA PRO A 203 -5.56 8.12 7.08
C PRO A 203 -5.90 6.62 7.20
N GLY A 204 -7.08 6.25 6.72
CA GLY A 204 -7.50 4.85 6.61
C GLY A 204 -8.47 4.43 7.72
N ALA A 205 -8.43 3.14 8.05
CA ALA A 205 -9.35 2.55 9.03
C ALA A 205 -9.18 3.16 10.43
N ALA A 206 -10.24 3.20 11.23
CA ALA A 206 -10.25 3.83 12.55
C ALA A 206 -9.22 3.24 13.55
N ASN A 207 -8.78 2.01 13.31
CA ASN A 207 -7.74 1.34 14.08
C ASN A 207 -6.32 1.69 13.62
N ILE A 208 -6.13 2.39 12.51
CA ILE A 208 -4.83 2.94 12.11
C ILE A 208 -4.68 4.30 12.78
N GLN A 209 -3.79 4.38 13.75
CA GLN A 209 -3.61 5.54 14.61
C GLN A 209 -2.15 5.97 14.64
N CYS A 210 -1.91 7.21 15.04
CA CYS A 210 -0.56 7.73 15.14
C CYS A 210 0.12 7.14 16.37
N CYS A 211 1.06 6.22 16.16
CA CYS A 211 1.88 5.69 17.22
C CYS A 211 3.12 6.58 17.41
N ILE A 212 3.13 7.36 18.48
CA ILE A 212 4.29 8.15 18.91
C ILE A 212 5.07 7.41 20.00
N PRO A 213 6.39 7.66 20.13
CA PRO A 213 7.19 7.06 21.19
C PRO A 213 6.60 7.31 22.59
N ALA A 214 6.71 6.30 23.46
CA ALA A 214 6.32 6.41 24.86
C ALA A 214 6.97 7.63 25.53
N ALA A 215 6.28 8.23 26.49
CA ALA A 215 6.87 9.30 27.28
C ALA A 215 8.06 8.74 28.07
N VAL A 216 9.23 9.39 27.93
CA VAL A 216 10.39 9.07 28.76
C VAL A 216 10.13 9.68 30.14
N THR A 217 10.03 8.83 31.15
CA THR A 217 9.82 9.24 32.54
C THR A 217 11.15 9.53 33.23
N CYS A 218 11.11 10.38 34.25
CA CYS A 218 12.25 10.75 35.06
C CYS A 218 11.80 11.03 36.49
N THR A 219 12.74 11.15 37.42
CA THR A 219 12.45 11.53 38.81
C THR A 219 13.35 12.67 39.21
N ALA A 220 12.78 13.79 39.65
CA ALA A 220 13.52 14.91 40.22
C ALA A 220 13.06 15.18 41.65
N ASN A 221 14.00 15.24 42.59
CA ASN A 221 13.72 15.49 44.01
C ASN A 221 12.62 14.58 44.60
N GLY A 222 12.61 13.30 44.22
CA GLY A 222 11.62 12.32 44.68
C GLY A 222 10.24 12.43 44.04
N ARG A 223 10.04 13.33 43.07
CA ARG A 223 8.79 13.46 42.31
C ARG A 223 8.95 12.89 40.91
N ALA A 224 7.95 12.13 40.46
CA ALA A 224 7.88 11.62 39.10
C ALA A 224 7.60 12.75 38.11
N GLY A 225 8.34 12.76 36.99
CA GLY A 225 8.22 13.73 35.92
C GLY A 225 8.33 13.09 34.54
N VAL A 226 8.26 13.93 33.51
CA VAL A 226 8.38 13.52 32.11
C VAL A 226 9.47 14.34 31.43
N CYS A 227 10.33 13.67 30.68
CA CYS A 227 11.32 14.30 29.84
C CYS A 227 10.67 14.97 28.62
N LYS A 228 10.81 16.29 28.52
CA LYS A 228 10.37 17.09 27.38
C LYS A 228 11.25 18.33 27.22
N ASP A 229 11.08 19.04 26.12
CA ASP A 229 11.80 20.29 25.88
C ASP A 229 11.49 21.31 26.99
N LYS A 230 12.54 21.93 27.55
CA LYS A 230 12.43 22.97 28.58
C LYS A 230 11.43 24.07 28.20
N ALA A 231 11.39 24.47 26.93
CA ALA A 231 10.47 25.50 26.44
C ALA A 231 8.98 25.09 26.53
N THR A 232 8.70 23.79 26.57
CA THR A 232 7.33 23.22 26.67
C THR A 232 6.99 22.73 28.08
N CYS A 233 7.92 22.86 29.03
CA CYS A 233 7.68 22.49 30.41
C CYS A 233 6.82 23.55 31.10
N THR A 234 5.62 23.16 31.54
CA THR A 234 4.71 24.01 32.32
C THR A 234 5.04 24.00 33.82
N GLY A 235 5.96 23.14 34.26
CA GLY A 235 6.39 22.97 35.65
C GLY A 235 7.87 23.33 35.87
N THR A 236 8.52 22.68 36.82
CA THR A 236 9.94 22.90 37.10
C THR A 236 10.79 21.97 36.25
N ALA A 237 11.71 22.53 35.47
CA ALA A 237 12.62 21.78 34.61
C ALA A 237 13.95 21.47 35.32
N HIS A 238 14.32 20.20 35.36
CA HIS A 238 15.56 19.72 35.98
C HIS A 238 16.50 19.11 34.91
N ALA A 239 17.65 19.73 34.72
CA ALA A 239 18.66 19.31 33.76
C ALA A 239 19.38 18.01 34.18
N GLY A 240 19.91 17.26 33.22
CA GLY A 240 20.75 16.07 33.46
C GLY A 240 20.00 14.81 33.89
N LEU A 241 18.68 14.87 34.02
CA LEU A 241 17.83 13.75 34.44
C LEU A 241 17.10 13.05 33.29
N CYS A 242 17.39 13.45 32.05
CA CYS A 242 16.78 12.93 30.84
C CYS A 242 17.86 12.62 29.80
N PRO A 243 17.73 11.52 29.05
CA PRO A 243 18.64 11.22 27.96
C PRO A 243 18.45 12.17 26.79
N GLY A 244 19.52 12.42 26.02
CA GLY A 244 19.47 13.19 24.78
C GLY A 244 20.01 14.61 24.90
N ALA A 245 19.46 15.51 24.09
CA ALA A 245 19.93 16.89 23.96
C ALA A 245 19.73 17.70 25.26
N ALA A 246 20.60 18.68 25.51
CA ALA A 246 20.63 19.46 26.75
C ALA A 246 19.34 20.24 27.07
N ASN A 247 18.52 20.52 26.04
CA ASN A 247 17.20 21.14 26.18
C ASN A 247 16.10 20.17 26.62
N ILE A 248 16.32 18.85 26.58
CA ILE A 248 15.38 17.86 27.12
C ILE A 248 15.65 17.70 28.61
N GLN A 249 14.70 18.15 29.43
CA GLN A 249 14.85 18.20 30.87
C GLN A 249 13.68 17.49 31.57
N CYS A 250 13.91 17.04 32.80
CA CYS A 250 12.87 16.40 33.59
C CYS A 250 11.89 17.47 34.06
N CYS A 251 10.68 17.47 33.49
CA CYS A 251 9.63 18.40 33.85
C CYS A 251 8.71 17.77 34.90
N VAL A 252 8.64 18.41 36.06
CA VAL A 252 7.83 18.00 37.21
C VAL A 252 6.80 19.07 37.52
#